data_AF-A0A8C5RS84-F1
#
_entry.id   AF-A0A8C5RS84-F1
#
_cell.length_a   1.000
_cell.length_b   1.000
_cell.length_c   1.000
_cell.angle_alpha   90.00
_cell.angle_beta   90.00
_cell.angle_gamma   90.00
#
_symmetry.space_group_name_H-M   'P 1'
#
loop_
_entity.id
_entity.type
_entity.pdbx_description
1 polymer ?
#
loop_
_entity_poly.entity_id
_entity_poly.type
_entity_poly.pdbx_seq_one_letter_code
_entity_poly.pdbx_strand_id
1 'polypeptide(L)'
;CCTYRALIPCFRCRSFPIIIFLKFNEIIFLDEEITFFFFLWGNKNQLFCQILFLDCLSFLDVVLEKAMHKCILKPLKDHIEMMLKEFHTADGSWKQLKENLQLVRQRNPQELGVFVPTPDFVDVEKIKVKFMAMEKMYSPEKKVMLLLRVCKLIYTVMENNSGRMYGADDFLPVLTFVVAQCDMLELDAEIEYMMELLDPSLLHGEGGYYLTSAYGALSLIKNFQEEQAARLLCSEARNTLRQWHKRRTTNRTIPSVDDFQNYLRVAFQEINSGCTGKTLLVRPYITTEDVCQLCAEKFKVDNPENFSLFLFIDDTWQQLTEDTYPQKIKAELHSRPQPQVFHFVYKRINSDPYGAIFQNDNHGYIS
;
A
#
# COMPACT_ATOMS: atom_id res chain seq x y z
N CYS A 1 27.51 36.96 -31.66
CA CYS A 1 26.38 37.08 -32.61
C CYS A 1 25.21 36.31 -32.03
N CYS A 2 24.39 36.95 -31.20
CA CYS A 2 23.15 37.61 -31.60
C CYS A 2 22.13 36.61 -32.16
N THR A 3 21.14 36.22 -31.34
CA THR A 3 19.71 36.69 -31.37
C THR A 3 18.86 35.70 -32.19
N TYR A 4 17.76 35.11 -31.70
CA TYR A 4 16.59 35.74 -31.08
C TYR A 4 15.85 34.82 -30.10
N ARG A 5 15.47 35.44 -28.97
CA ARG A 5 14.31 35.18 -28.12
C ARG A 5 13.02 34.94 -28.92
N ALA A 6 12.19 33.99 -28.48
CA ALA A 6 10.75 34.20 -28.36
C ALA A 6 10.17 33.34 -27.23
N LEU A 7 9.89 34.00 -26.11
CA LEU A 7 8.91 33.58 -25.11
C LEU A 7 7.54 34.04 -25.62
N ILE A 8 6.58 33.13 -25.77
CA ILE A 8 5.15 33.45 -25.73
C ILE A 8 4.48 32.41 -24.79
N PRO A 9 3.73 32.87 -23.77
CA PRO A 9 3.04 32.01 -22.82
C PRO A 9 1.73 31.50 -23.40
N CYS A 10 1.40 30.23 -23.19
CA CYS A 10 0.05 29.72 -23.41
C CYS A 10 -0.56 29.21 -22.10
N PHE A 11 -1.36 30.09 -21.51
CA PHE A 11 -2.47 29.73 -20.63
C PHE A 11 -3.41 28.77 -21.37
N ARG A 12 -4.02 27.84 -20.61
CA ARG A 12 -5.30 27.16 -20.87
C ARG A 12 -5.29 25.84 -21.66
N CYS A 13 -5.50 24.76 -20.89
CA CYS A 13 -6.27 23.55 -21.19
C CYS A 13 -5.88 22.60 -22.34
N ARG A 14 -5.74 21.33 -21.91
CA ARG A 14 -6.13 20.04 -22.55
C ARG A 14 -5.17 19.40 -23.56
N SER A 15 -4.68 18.22 -23.14
CA SER A 15 -4.44 17.01 -23.94
C SER A 15 -3.13 16.92 -24.75
N PHE A 16 -2.19 16.10 -24.21
CA PHE A 16 -1.09 15.29 -24.80
C PHE A 16 -0.76 15.38 -26.32
N PRO A 17 0.52 15.26 -26.76
CA PRO A 17 1.34 14.05 -26.54
C PRO A 17 2.84 14.22 -26.24
N ILE A 18 3.41 13.09 -25.82
CA ILE A 18 4.80 12.73 -25.45
C ILE A 18 5.84 13.10 -26.53
N ILE A 19 6.99 13.66 -26.12
CA ILE A 19 8.29 13.43 -26.79
C ILE A 19 9.37 13.16 -25.74
N ILE A 20 9.86 11.91 -25.74
CA ILE A 20 11.01 11.41 -25.00
C ILE A 20 12.26 11.64 -25.86
N PHE A 21 13.33 12.19 -25.29
CA PHE A 21 14.68 11.93 -25.77
C PHE A 21 15.56 11.46 -24.61
N LEU A 22 15.86 10.16 -24.68
CA LEU A 22 16.70 9.39 -23.78
C LEU A 22 18.18 9.65 -24.05
N LYS A 23 18.96 9.87 -22.99
CA LYS A 23 20.33 9.37 -22.93
C LYS A 23 20.67 8.95 -21.49
N PHE A 24 20.83 7.63 -21.33
CA PHE A 24 21.35 6.88 -20.19
C PHE A 24 20.51 6.75 -18.90
N ASN A 25 19.80 5.61 -18.80
CA ASN A 25 19.68 4.72 -17.62
C ASN A 25 19.15 5.21 -16.26
N GLU A 26 18.22 6.17 -16.19
CA GLU A 26 17.40 6.36 -14.98
C GLU A 26 15.90 6.51 -15.31
N ILE A 27 15.06 5.77 -14.58
CA ILE A 27 13.59 5.84 -14.67
C ILE A 27 13.15 7.00 -13.78
N ILE A 28 12.75 8.13 -14.39
CA ILE A 28 12.11 9.24 -13.70
C ILE A 28 10.61 9.16 -13.98
N PHE A 29 9.80 8.92 -12.95
CA PHE A 29 8.35 9.07 -13.00
C PHE A 29 7.99 10.54 -12.80
N LEU A 30 7.45 11.18 -13.83
CA LEU A 30 6.78 12.48 -13.72
C LEU A 30 5.26 12.21 -13.73
N ASP A 31 4.60 12.46 -12.59
CA ASP A 31 3.15 12.45 -12.44
C ASP A 31 2.65 13.91 -12.30
N GLU A 32 1.50 14.23 -12.88
CA GLU A 32 0.94 15.60 -12.93
C GLU A 32 0.46 16.12 -11.56
N GLU A 33 0.36 15.27 -10.53
CA GLU A 33 -0.08 15.68 -9.18
C GLU A 33 1.07 15.85 -8.16
N ILE A 34 2.31 15.51 -8.50
CA ILE A 34 3.46 15.64 -7.58
C ILE A 34 4.45 16.65 -8.17
N THR A 35 4.25 17.93 -7.86
CA THR A 35 5.24 18.97 -8.18
C THR A 35 6.36 18.94 -7.15
N PHE A 36 7.40 18.12 -7.35
CA PHE A 36 8.69 18.31 -6.66
C PHE A 36 9.67 18.96 -7.63
N PHE A 37 10.01 20.22 -7.35
CA PHE A 37 11.13 20.90 -7.97
C PHE A 37 12.44 20.27 -7.46
N PHE A 38 13.09 19.44 -8.28
CA PHE A 38 14.53 19.19 -8.11
C PHE A 38 15.29 20.39 -8.68
N PHE A 39 15.68 21.33 -7.84
CA PHE A 39 16.75 22.27 -8.18
C PHE A 39 18.08 21.54 -8.04
N LEU A 40 18.60 21.00 -9.15
CA LEU A 40 20.02 20.70 -9.26
C LEU A 40 20.72 21.96 -9.75
N TRP A 41 21.32 22.72 -8.81
CA TRP A 41 22.40 23.64 -9.14
C TRP A 41 23.61 23.32 -8.28
N GLY A 42 24.73 23.06 -8.95
CA GLY A 42 25.95 22.57 -8.34
C GLY A 42 26.76 23.60 -7.57
N ASN A 43 27.73 23.02 -6.87
CA ASN A 43 28.95 23.55 -6.27
C ASN A 43 28.88 24.31 -4.93
N LYS A 44 29.56 23.66 -3.98
CA LYS A 44 30.15 24.12 -2.73
C LYS A 44 29.22 24.33 -1.54
N ASN A 45 29.49 23.46 -0.56
CA ASN A 45 29.29 23.61 0.88
C ASN A 45 27.86 23.56 1.41
N GLN A 46 27.55 22.35 1.90
CA GLN A 46 26.97 22.10 3.21
C GLN A 46 25.58 22.69 3.45
N LEU A 47 24.53 21.87 3.26
CA LEU A 47 23.25 22.07 3.94
C LEU A 47 22.50 20.74 4.15
N PHE A 48 22.38 20.38 5.43
CA PHE A 48 21.31 19.62 6.07
C PHE A 48 20.61 18.51 5.26
N CYS A 49 21.23 17.32 5.20
CA CYS A 49 20.57 16.08 4.73
C CYS A 49 20.15 15.13 5.86
N GLN A 50 20.13 15.57 7.13
CA GLN A 50 19.94 14.66 8.26
C GLN A 50 18.47 14.50 8.72
N ILE A 51 17.53 15.28 8.17
CA ILE A 51 16.10 15.19 8.53
C ILE A 51 15.25 14.56 7.40
N LEU A 52 15.73 14.51 6.16
CA LEU A 52 14.95 14.04 5.00
C LEU A 52 14.97 12.53 4.75
N PHE A 53 15.79 11.74 5.47
CA PHE A 53 15.96 10.32 5.15
C PHE A 53 14.83 9.43 5.71
N LEU A 54 14.23 9.79 6.85
CA LEU A 54 13.07 9.07 7.39
C LEU A 54 11.78 9.34 6.60
N ASP A 55 11.60 10.57 6.10
CA ASP A 55 10.44 10.91 5.25
C ASP A 55 10.57 10.38 3.82
N CYS A 56 11.80 10.07 3.36
CA CYS A 56 12.03 9.54 2.02
C CYS A 56 11.68 8.04 1.90
N LEU A 57 11.82 7.26 2.99
CA LEU A 57 11.45 5.84 3.01
C LEU A 57 9.94 5.65 2.89
N SER A 58 9.14 6.40 3.65
CA SER A 58 7.67 6.36 3.53
C SER A 58 7.18 6.94 2.20
N PHE A 59 7.87 7.95 1.65
CA PHE A 59 7.56 8.49 0.33
C PHE A 59 7.85 7.51 -0.80
N LEU A 60 8.93 6.73 -0.71
CA LEU A 60 9.25 5.67 -1.67
C LEU A 60 8.16 4.61 -1.72
N ASP A 61 7.60 4.22 -0.57
CA ASP A 61 6.54 3.22 -0.50
C ASP A 61 5.28 3.68 -1.24
N VAL A 62 4.84 4.93 -1.01
CA VAL A 62 3.66 5.51 -1.70
C VAL A 62 3.88 5.64 -3.22
N VAL A 63 5.09 6.04 -3.63
CA VAL A 63 5.42 6.17 -5.07
C VAL A 63 5.51 4.80 -5.73
N LEU A 64 6.11 3.82 -5.06
CA LEU A 64 6.23 2.45 -5.54
C LEU A 64 4.86 1.79 -5.64
N GLU A 65 4.00 1.97 -4.64
CA GLU A 65 2.63 1.44 -4.64
C GLU A 65 1.82 1.98 -5.81
N LYS A 66 1.84 3.30 -6.05
CA LYS A 66 1.19 3.92 -7.21
C LYS A 66 1.77 3.41 -8.53
N ALA A 67 3.08 3.19 -8.60
CA ALA A 67 3.72 2.60 -9.78
C ALA A 67 3.27 1.15 -10.00
N MET A 68 3.17 0.33 -8.94
CA MET A 68 2.68 -1.05 -9.00
C MET A 68 1.21 -1.10 -9.43
N HIS A 69 0.35 -0.23 -8.88
CA HIS A 69 -1.03 -0.09 -9.33
C HIS A 69 -1.10 0.19 -10.84
N LYS A 70 -0.22 1.04 -11.37
CA LYS A 70 -0.21 1.41 -12.79
C LYS A 70 0.40 0.33 -13.69
N CYS A 71 1.45 -0.37 -13.25
CA CYS A 71 2.18 -1.35 -14.05
C CYS A 71 1.58 -2.76 -13.98
N ILE A 72 0.90 -3.09 -12.88
CA ILE A 72 0.36 -4.43 -12.60
C ILE A 72 -1.17 -4.40 -12.60
N LEU A 73 -1.80 -3.60 -11.72
CA LEU A 73 -3.26 -3.63 -11.59
C LEU A 73 -3.97 -3.07 -12.82
N LYS A 74 -3.49 -1.98 -13.40
CA LYS A 74 -4.12 -1.39 -14.59
C LYS A 74 -4.26 -2.37 -15.77
N PRO A 75 -3.22 -3.11 -16.19
CA PRO A 75 -3.37 -4.09 -17.27
C PRO A 75 -4.12 -5.37 -16.85
N LEU A 76 -4.11 -5.74 -15.56
CA LEU A 76 -4.74 -6.97 -15.07
C LEU A 76 -6.18 -6.79 -14.60
N LYS A 77 -6.65 -5.56 -14.38
CA LYS A 77 -7.98 -5.24 -13.82
C LYS A 77 -9.09 -6.04 -14.49
N ASP A 78 -9.22 -5.92 -15.81
CA ASP A 78 -10.30 -6.56 -16.55
C ASP A 78 -10.23 -8.09 -16.46
N HIS A 79 -9.01 -8.65 -16.34
CA HIS A 79 -8.82 -10.09 -16.14
C HIS A 79 -9.23 -10.52 -14.73
N ILE A 80 -8.87 -9.76 -13.69
CA ILE A 80 -9.28 -10.02 -12.31
C ILE A 80 -10.81 -9.95 -12.19
N GLU A 81 -11.44 -8.93 -12.76
CA GLU A 81 -12.90 -8.76 -12.74
C GLU A 81 -13.61 -9.90 -13.49
N MET A 82 -13.07 -10.35 -14.62
CA MET A 82 -13.58 -11.52 -15.34
C MET A 82 -13.49 -12.79 -14.48
N MET A 83 -12.35 -13.05 -13.85
CA MET A 83 -12.15 -14.22 -12.99
C MET A 83 -13.09 -14.22 -11.78
N LEU A 84 -13.27 -13.07 -11.12
CA LEU A 84 -14.22 -12.92 -10.02
C LEU A 84 -15.65 -13.19 -10.49
N LYS A 85 -16.04 -12.62 -11.63
CA LYS A 85 -17.35 -12.85 -12.22
C LYS A 85 -17.59 -14.32 -12.55
N GLU A 86 -16.62 -15.01 -13.14
CA GLU A 86 -16.70 -16.44 -13.43
C GLU A 86 -16.85 -17.26 -12.15
N PHE A 87 -16.06 -16.95 -11.12
CA PHE A 87 -16.14 -17.60 -9.82
C PHE A 87 -17.53 -17.48 -9.20
N HIS A 88 -18.07 -16.26 -9.10
CA HIS A 88 -19.38 -16.02 -8.50
C HIS A 88 -20.56 -16.50 -9.36
N THR A 89 -20.37 -16.60 -10.67
CA THR A 89 -21.37 -17.20 -11.55
C THR A 89 -21.39 -18.71 -11.36
N ALA A 90 -20.22 -19.34 -11.19
CA ALA A 90 -20.09 -20.79 -11.01
C ALA A 90 -20.59 -21.26 -9.63
N ASP A 91 -20.32 -20.50 -8.56
CA ASP A 91 -20.79 -20.82 -7.20
C ASP A 91 -22.26 -20.44 -6.96
N GLY A 92 -22.88 -19.70 -7.90
CA GLY A 92 -24.28 -19.27 -7.84
C GLY A 92 -24.55 -18.07 -6.93
N SER A 93 -23.54 -17.52 -6.26
CA SER A 93 -23.67 -16.40 -5.33
C SER A 93 -24.20 -15.13 -6.02
N TRP A 94 -23.78 -14.87 -7.26
CA TRP A 94 -24.28 -13.73 -8.04
C TRP A 94 -25.73 -13.90 -8.48
N LYS A 95 -26.17 -15.13 -8.74
CA LYS A 95 -27.58 -15.41 -9.02
C LYS A 95 -28.43 -15.11 -7.79
N GLN A 96 -28.02 -15.59 -6.63
CA GLN A 96 -28.68 -15.34 -5.35
C GLN A 96 -28.70 -13.84 -5.01
N LEU A 97 -27.56 -13.14 -5.15
CA LEU A 97 -27.48 -11.70 -4.90
C LEU A 97 -28.44 -10.93 -5.82
N LYS A 98 -28.49 -11.27 -7.11
CA LYS A 98 -29.40 -10.62 -8.06
C LYS A 98 -30.88 -10.80 -7.67
N GLU A 99 -31.28 -12.00 -7.28
CA GLU A 99 -32.65 -12.28 -6.82
C GLU A 99 -32.97 -11.49 -5.54
N ASN A 100 -32.03 -11.45 -4.59
CA ASN A 100 -32.24 -10.73 -3.33
C ASN A 100 -32.23 -9.21 -3.49
N LEU A 101 -31.43 -8.65 -4.40
CA LEU A 101 -31.49 -7.23 -4.74
C LEU A 101 -32.90 -6.85 -5.20
N GLN A 102 -33.52 -7.66 -6.07
CA GLN A 102 -34.89 -7.41 -6.52
C GLN A 102 -35.91 -7.48 -5.39
N LEU A 103 -35.76 -8.42 -4.45
CA LEU A 103 -36.64 -8.53 -3.29
C LEU A 103 -36.51 -7.33 -2.35
N VAL A 104 -35.28 -6.93 -2.02
CA VAL A 104 -35.03 -5.78 -1.14
C VAL A 104 -35.53 -4.47 -1.76
N ARG A 105 -35.41 -4.31 -3.09
CA ARG A 105 -35.91 -3.12 -3.81
C ARG A 105 -37.41 -2.91 -3.67
N GLN A 106 -38.19 -3.98 -3.55
CA GLN A 106 -39.65 -3.95 -3.43
C GLN A 106 -40.12 -3.67 -2.00
N ARG A 107 -39.20 -3.67 -1.02
CA ARG A 107 -39.52 -3.47 0.39
C ARG A 107 -39.60 -1.99 0.72
N ASN A 108 -40.44 -1.68 1.69
CA ASN A 108 -40.47 -0.35 2.28
C ASN A 108 -39.18 -0.12 3.09
N PRO A 109 -38.58 1.09 3.07
CA PRO A 109 -37.38 1.39 3.84
C PRO A 109 -37.49 1.03 5.34
N GLN A 110 -38.68 1.21 5.93
CA GLN A 110 -38.94 0.91 7.34
C GLN A 110 -38.80 -0.59 7.65
N GLU A 111 -39.12 -1.48 6.71
CA GLU A 111 -38.94 -2.93 6.85
C GLU A 111 -37.45 -3.32 6.88
N LEU A 112 -36.58 -2.46 6.34
CA LEU A 112 -35.13 -2.61 6.38
C LEU A 112 -34.50 -1.92 7.60
N GLY A 113 -35.31 -1.41 8.54
CA GLY A 113 -34.84 -0.67 9.70
C GLY A 113 -34.47 0.78 9.41
N VAL A 114 -34.92 1.34 8.28
CA VAL A 114 -34.64 2.73 7.91
C VAL A 114 -35.73 3.65 8.45
N PHE A 115 -35.37 4.45 9.46
CA PHE A 115 -36.25 5.43 10.11
C PHE A 115 -35.81 6.89 9.90
N VAL A 116 -34.85 7.09 8.99
CA VAL A 116 -34.25 8.38 8.67
C VAL A 116 -34.57 8.74 7.21
N PRO A 117 -34.42 10.02 6.81
CA PRO A 117 -34.60 10.41 5.42
C PRO A 117 -33.73 9.57 4.47
N THR A 118 -34.32 9.05 3.41
CA THR A 118 -33.63 8.21 2.41
C THR A 118 -33.43 8.94 1.09
N PRO A 119 -32.36 8.62 0.34
CA PRO A 119 -32.15 9.12 -1.01
C PRO A 119 -33.36 8.88 -1.91
N ASP A 120 -33.79 9.93 -2.62
CA ASP A 120 -34.83 9.84 -3.64
C ASP A 120 -34.28 9.24 -4.95
N PHE A 121 -35.12 9.15 -5.98
CA PHE A 121 -34.70 8.61 -7.28
C PHE A 121 -33.50 9.37 -7.89
N VAL A 122 -33.46 10.70 -7.75
CA VAL A 122 -32.41 11.54 -8.33
C VAL A 122 -31.11 11.33 -7.58
N ASP A 123 -31.17 11.20 -6.26
CA ASP A 123 -30.00 10.95 -5.42
C ASP A 123 -29.45 9.52 -5.63
N VAL A 124 -30.32 8.52 -5.75
CA VAL A 124 -29.93 7.15 -6.11
C VAL A 124 -29.22 7.13 -7.47
N GLU A 125 -29.72 7.86 -8.47
CA GLU A 125 -29.06 7.90 -9.79
C GLU A 125 -27.68 8.57 -9.71
N LYS A 126 -27.52 9.64 -8.92
CA LYS A 126 -26.21 10.25 -8.66
C LYS A 126 -25.24 9.25 -8.01
N ILE A 127 -25.72 8.48 -7.04
CA ILE A 127 -24.94 7.45 -6.35
C ILE A 127 -24.55 6.34 -7.32
N LYS A 128 -25.48 5.88 -8.15
CA LYS A 128 -25.25 4.86 -9.18
C LYS A 128 -24.15 5.28 -10.16
N VAL A 129 -24.14 6.55 -10.60
CA VAL A 129 -23.05 7.09 -11.43
C VAL A 129 -21.69 7.02 -10.73
N LYS A 130 -21.61 7.18 -9.40
CA LYS A 130 -20.36 7.01 -8.66
C LYS A 130 -19.93 5.54 -8.59
N PHE A 131 -20.86 4.62 -8.42
CA PHE A 131 -20.56 3.18 -8.48
C PHE A 131 -20.07 2.76 -9.88
N MET A 132 -20.72 3.22 -10.95
CA MET A 132 -20.23 2.98 -12.32
C MET A 132 -18.86 3.62 -12.59
N ALA A 133 -18.56 4.77 -11.96
CA ALA A 133 -17.24 5.38 -12.05
C ALA A 133 -16.18 4.57 -11.30
N MET A 134 -16.55 3.95 -10.17
CA MET A 134 -15.69 3.10 -9.36
C MET A 134 -15.30 1.82 -10.11
N GLU A 135 -16.25 1.19 -10.79
CA GLU A 135 -16.02 0.04 -11.67
C GLU A 135 -14.94 0.34 -12.73
N LYS A 136 -14.89 1.57 -13.25
CA LYS A 136 -13.89 1.97 -14.27
C LYS A 136 -12.49 2.24 -13.72
N MET A 137 -12.33 2.38 -12.40
CA MET A 137 -11.02 2.65 -11.80
C MET A 137 -10.24 1.36 -11.60
N TYR A 138 -8.92 1.38 -11.79
CA TYR A 138 -8.05 0.25 -11.43
C TYR A 138 -7.41 0.39 -10.04
N SER A 139 -7.25 1.62 -9.55
CA SER A 139 -6.60 1.90 -8.26
C SER A 139 -7.58 1.69 -7.11
N PRO A 140 -7.28 0.80 -6.15
CA PRO A 140 -8.13 0.56 -4.98
C PRO A 140 -8.38 1.84 -4.18
N GLU A 141 -7.36 2.67 -3.97
CA GLU A 141 -7.48 3.98 -3.32
C GLU A 141 -8.49 4.89 -4.02
N LYS A 142 -8.45 4.96 -5.36
CA LYS A 142 -9.40 5.77 -6.14
C LYS A 142 -10.82 5.23 -6.05
N LYS A 143 -10.99 3.90 -5.98
CA LYS A 143 -12.29 3.27 -5.73
C LYS A 143 -12.81 3.64 -4.33
N VAL A 144 -11.96 3.58 -3.29
CA VAL A 144 -12.31 4.00 -1.92
C VAL A 144 -12.71 5.48 -1.86
N MET A 145 -11.99 6.37 -2.55
CA MET A 145 -12.38 7.79 -2.63
C MET A 145 -13.77 8.00 -3.25
N LEU A 146 -14.18 7.16 -4.21
CA LEU A 146 -15.52 7.20 -4.78
C LEU A 146 -16.56 6.65 -3.80
N LEU A 147 -16.22 5.59 -3.05
CA LEU A 147 -17.06 5.07 -1.98
C LEU A 147 -17.32 6.12 -0.89
N LEU A 148 -16.29 6.83 -0.44
CA LEU A 148 -16.43 7.94 0.53
C LEU A 148 -17.35 9.04 0.01
N ARG A 149 -17.30 9.36 -1.29
CA ARG A 149 -18.22 10.32 -1.92
C ARG A 149 -19.66 9.81 -1.92
N VAL A 150 -19.88 8.51 -2.11
CA VAL A 150 -21.21 7.89 -1.97
C VAL A 150 -21.71 8.02 -0.53
N CYS A 151 -20.89 7.64 0.45
CA CYS A 151 -21.26 7.73 1.86
C CYS A 151 -21.62 9.18 2.24
N LYS A 152 -20.84 10.17 1.78
CA LYS A 152 -21.13 11.59 1.99
C LYS A 152 -22.48 12.01 1.39
N LEU A 153 -22.84 11.54 0.19
CA LEU A 153 -24.15 11.81 -0.40
C LEU A 153 -25.27 11.25 0.47
N ILE A 154 -25.10 10.02 0.97
CA ILE A 154 -26.07 9.38 1.87
C ILE A 154 -26.23 10.19 3.16
N TYR A 155 -25.13 10.58 3.83
CA TYR A 155 -25.20 11.41 5.03
C TYR A 155 -25.84 12.77 4.78
N THR A 156 -25.58 13.40 3.63
CA THR A 156 -26.22 14.68 3.27
C THR A 156 -27.74 14.54 3.23
N VAL A 157 -28.24 13.42 2.69
CA VAL A 157 -29.68 13.14 2.67
C VAL A 157 -30.20 12.82 4.06
N MET A 158 -29.50 11.95 4.82
CA MET A 158 -29.91 11.59 6.19
C MET A 158 -29.99 12.83 7.10
N GLU A 159 -29.01 13.73 6.97
CA GLU A 159 -28.95 14.96 7.76
C GLU A 159 -30.15 15.87 7.45
N ASN A 160 -30.53 16.06 6.19
CA ASN A 160 -31.69 16.87 5.76
C ASN A 160 -31.87 18.19 6.55
N ASN A 161 -30.77 18.89 6.86
CA ASN A 161 -30.73 20.10 7.70
C ASN A 161 -31.30 19.94 9.12
N SER A 162 -31.41 18.71 9.63
CA SER A 162 -31.87 18.39 10.98
C SER A 162 -30.82 18.68 12.06
N GLY A 163 -29.53 18.77 11.69
CA GLY A 163 -28.42 18.93 12.63
C GLY A 163 -28.21 17.72 13.57
N ARG A 164 -28.93 16.61 13.34
CA ARG A 164 -28.78 15.38 14.10
C ARG A 164 -27.53 14.63 13.65
N MET A 165 -26.74 14.15 14.60
CA MET A 165 -25.64 13.23 14.32
C MET A 165 -26.17 11.80 14.16
N TYR A 166 -25.72 11.11 13.12
CA TYR A 166 -26.12 9.74 12.80
C TYR A 166 -24.97 8.77 13.03
N GLY A 167 -25.27 7.66 13.71
CA GLY A 167 -24.32 6.60 13.99
C GLY A 167 -24.32 5.49 12.94
N ALA A 168 -23.55 4.43 13.21
CA ALA A 168 -23.48 3.23 12.36
C ALA A 168 -24.85 2.52 12.25
N ASP A 169 -25.60 2.48 13.35
CA ASP A 169 -26.92 1.83 13.43
C ASP A 169 -27.98 2.53 12.57
N ASP A 170 -27.85 3.84 12.37
CA ASP A 170 -28.71 4.59 11.45
C ASP A 170 -28.22 4.46 10.00
N PHE A 171 -26.90 4.43 9.79
CA PHE A 171 -26.30 4.50 8.46
C PHE A 171 -26.37 3.17 7.69
N LEU A 172 -26.05 2.04 8.33
CA LEU A 172 -25.97 0.74 7.64
C LEU A 172 -27.31 0.32 6.99
N PRO A 173 -28.48 0.49 7.63
CA PRO A 173 -29.77 0.26 7.00
C PRO A 173 -29.98 1.11 5.74
N VAL A 174 -29.62 2.40 5.79
CA VAL A 174 -29.75 3.31 4.65
C VAL A 174 -28.80 2.91 3.52
N LEU A 175 -27.55 2.57 3.84
CA LEU A 175 -26.59 2.08 2.86
C LEU A 175 -27.10 0.79 2.17
N THR A 176 -27.66 -0.14 2.96
CA THR A 176 -28.23 -1.39 2.45
C THR A 176 -29.38 -1.13 1.49
N PHE A 177 -30.30 -0.23 1.87
CA PHE A 177 -31.38 0.21 0.99
C PHE A 177 -30.84 0.83 -0.30
N VAL A 178 -29.90 1.76 -0.22
CA VAL A 178 -29.31 2.44 -1.38
C VAL A 178 -28.60 1.47 -2.33
N VAL A 179 -27.83 0.52 -1.80
CA VAL A 179 -27.16 -0.52 -2.60
C VAL A 179 -28.20 -1.34 -3.37
N ALA A 180 -29.29 -1.75 -2.71
CA ALA A 180 -30.40 -2.43 -3.38
C ALA A 180 -31.07 -1.54 -4.45
N GLN A 181 -31.30 -0.27 -4.15
CA GLN A 181 -31.88 0.69 -5.11
C GLN A 181 -30.95 1.01 -6.30
N CYS A 182 -29.64 0.81 -6.19
CA CYS A 182 -28.73 0.93 -7.33
C CYS A 182 -28.81 -0.27 -8.28
N ASP A 183 -29.11 -1.47 -7.76
CA ASP A 183 -29.22 -2.73 -8.51
C ASP A 183 -27.99 -3.00 -9.40
N MET A 184 -26.81 -2.89 -8.80
CA MET A 184 -25.53 -3.14 -9.47
C MET A 184 -24.89 -4.39 -8.88
N LEU A 185 -24.89 -5.47 -9.66
CA LEU A 185 -24.34 -6.75 -9.24
C LEU A 185 -22.81 -6.70 -9.14
N GLU A 186 -22.20 -5.95 -10.05
CA GLU A 186 -20.76 -5.75 -10.16
C GLU A 186 -20.16 -5.08 -8.92
N LEU A 187 -20.98 -4.33 -8.16
CA LEU A 187 -20.54 -3.69 -6.91
C LEU A 187 -19.99 -4.72 -5.91
N ASP A 188 -20.47 -5.95 -5.94
CA ASP A 188 -19.96 -7.03 -5.08
C ASP A 188 -18.48 -7.33 -5.34
N ALA A 189 -18.12 -7.57 -6.60
CA ALA A 189 -16.72 -7.78 -7.01
C ALA A 189 -15.87 -6.53 -6.77
N GLU A 190 -16.44 -5.34 -6.91
CA GLU A 190 -15.75 -4.07 -6.65
C GLU A 190 -15.37 -3.90 -5.17
N ILE A 191 -16.27 -4.28 -4.26
CA ILE A 191 -15.97 -4.29 -2.83
C ILE A 191 -14.91 -5.34 -2.50
N GLU A 192 -15.02 -6.55 -3.05
CA GLU A 192 -14.00 -7.61 -2.86
C GLU A 192 -12.62 -7.19 -3.39
N TYR A 193 -12.59 -6.57 -4.56
CA TYR A 193 -11.37 -6.01 -5.17
C TYR A 193 -10.68 -5.01 -4.24
N MET A 194 -11.44 -4.05 -3.68
CA MET A 194 -10.88 -3.09 -2.72
C MET A 194 -10.44 -3.76 -1.42
N MET A 195 -11.23 -4.71 -0.89
CA MET A 195 -10.91 -5.41 0.35
C MET A 195 -9.61 -6.21 0.26
N GLU A 196 -9.30 -6.80 -0.89
CA GLU A 196 -8.11 -7.64 -1.07
C GLU A 196 -6.88 -6.85 -1.56
N LEU A 197 -7.05 -5.72 -2.25
CA LEU A 197 -5.93 -4.98 -2.87
C LEU A 197 -5.54 -3.66 -2.19
N LEU A 198 -6.39 -3.09 -1.32
CA LEU A 198 -6.08 -1.82 -0.65
C LEU A 198 -5.00 -1.98 0.43
N ASP A 199 -3.98 -1.13 0.44
CA ASP A 199 -2.92 -1.18 1.45
C ASP A 199 -3.46 -1.25 2.90
N PRO A 200 -2.94 -2.16 3.75
CA PRO A 200 -3.40 -2.32 5.13
C PRO A 200 -3.33 -1.05 6.00
N SER A 201 -2.39 -0.14 5.74
CA SER A 201 -2.30 1.14 6.44
C SER A 201 -3.54 2.01 6.19
N LEU A 202 -4.12 1.94 5.00
CA LEU A 202 -5.32 2.68 4.60
C LEU A 202 -6.62 2.06 5.15
N LEU A 203 -6.55 0.84 5.67
CA LEU A 203 -7.70 0.15 6.29
C LEU A 203 -8.03 0.67 7.70
N HIS A 204 -7.11 1.38 8.37
CA HIS A 204 -7.30 1.86 9.74
C HIS A 204 -7.97 3.25 9.83
N GLY A 205 -8.51 3.76 8.71
CA GLY A 205 -9.18 5.05 8.64
C GLY A 205 -10.64 4.99 8.22
N GLU A 206 -11.19 6.17 7.91
CA GLU A 206 -12.56 6.35 7.41
C GLU A 206 -12.86 5.47 6.18
N GLY A 207 -11.90 5.36 5.26
CA GLY A 207 -12.00 4.52 4.07
C GLY A 207 -12.26 3.05 4.40
N GLY A 208 -11.50 2.47 5.35
CA GLY A 208 -11.69 1.10 5.80
C GLY A 208 -13.03 0.88 6.52
N TYR A 209 -13.49 1.86 7.30
CA TYR A 209 -14.79 1.81 7.96
C TYR A 209 -15.95 1.74 6.95
N TYR A 210 -15.95 2.60 5.93
CA TYR A 210 -17.02 2.58 4.93
C TYR A 210 -16.92 1.41 3.95
N LEU A 211 -15.70 0.94 3.65
CA LEU A 211 -15.49 -0.26 2.87
C LEU A 211 -16.07 -1.50 3.57
N THR A 212 -15.78 -1.66 4.87
CA THR A 212 -16.37 -2.75 5.68
C THR A 212 -17.88 -2.62 5.86
N SER A 213 -18.39 -1.38 5.93
CA SER A 213 -19.85 -1.12 5.95
C SER A 213 -20.53 -1.51 4.64
N ALA A 214 -19.91 -1.22 3.49
CA ALA A 214 -20.42 -1.62 2.18
C ALA A 214 -20.40 -3.14 1.99
N TYR A 215 -19.34 -3.82 2.45
CA TYR A 215 -19.30 -5.27 2.53
C TYR A 215 -20.44 -5.83 3.41
N GLY A 216 -20.67 -5.21 4.58
CA GLY A 216 -21.77 -5.57 5.47
C GLY A 216 -23.14 -5.42 4.82
N ALA A 217 -23.37 -4.32 4.09
CA ALA A 217 -24.61 -4.06 3.35
C ALA A 217 -24.86 -5.11 2.25
N LEU A 218 -23.84 -5.49 1.49
CA LEU A 218 -23.96 -6.55 0.48
C LEU A 218 -24.21 -7.92 1.12
N SER A 219 -23.53 -8.23 2.22
CA SER A 219 -23.74 -9.48 2.97
C SER A 219 -25.16 -9.58 3.54
N LEU A 220 -25.72 -8.46 3.99
CA LEU A 220 -27.13 -8.31 4.39
C LEU A 220 -28.08 -8.72 3.25
N ILE A 221 -27.83 -8.21 2.05
CA ILE A 221 -28.66 -8.49 0.86
C ILE A 221 -28.49 -9.95 0.43
N LYS A 222 -27.25 -10.49 0.40
CA LYS A 222 -26.99 -11.90 0.05
C LYS A 222 -27.78 -12.89 0.93
N ASN A 223 -28.05 -12.54 2.18
CA ASN A 223 -28.73 -13.39 3.16
C ASN A 223 -30.19 -12.97 3.47
N PHE A 224 -30.83 -12.15 2.61
CA PHE A 224 -32.10 -11.49 2.92
C PHE A 224 -33.30 -12.41 3.25
N GLN A 225 -33.34 -13.65 2.75
CA GLN A 225 -34.51 -14.54 2.91
C GLN A 225 -34.58 -15.32 4.22
N GLU A 226 -33.53 -15.32 5.03
CA GLU A 226 -33.61 -15.92 6.35
C GLU A 226 -34.30 -14.91 7.28
N GLU A 227 -35.47 -15.23 7.84
CA GLU A 227 -36.14 -14.46 8.93
C GLU A 227 -35.23 -14.25 10.18
N GLN A 228 -34.01 -14.78 10.14
CA GLN A 228 -32.93 -14.71 11.10
C GLN A 228 -31.72 -13.90 10.61
N ALA A 229 -31.72 -13.31 9.41
CA ALA A 229 -30.57 -12.62 8.80
C ALA A 229 -30.02 -11.49 9.71
N ALA A 230 -30.89 -10.68 10.32
CA ALA A 230 -30.49 -9.65 11.30
C ALA A 230 -29.78 -10.22 12.54
N ARG A 231 -30.05 -11.48 12.93
CA ARG A 231 -29.39 -12.20 14.03
C ARG A 231 -28.16 -13.01 13.57
N LEU A 232 -28.17 -13.54 12.34
CA LEU A 232 -27.11 -14.38 11.75
C LEU A 232 -25.93 -13.58 11.19
N LEU A 233 -26.12 -12.32 10.78
CA LEU A 233 -25.05 -11.38 10.38
C LEU A 233 -23.98 -11.19 11.45
N CYS A 234 -24.30 -11.43 12.71
CA CYS A 234 -23.36 -11.25 13.80
C CYS A 234 -22.29 -12.36 13.89
N SER A 235 -22.54 -13.52 13.26
CA SER A 235 -21.63 -14.67 13.32
C SER A 235 -20.77 -14.77 12.06
N GLU A 236 -21.36 -15.08 10.92
CA GLU A 236 -20.58 -15.50 9.75
C GLU A 236 -19.93 -14.32 9.03
N ALA A 237 -20.69 -13.30 8.66
CA ALA A 237 -20.14 -12.08 8.06
C ALA A 237 -19.12 -11.41 8.99
N ARG A 238 -19.40 -11.38 10.30
CA ARG A 238 -18.46 -10.90 11.33
C ARG A 238 -17.21 -11.77 11.43
N ASN A 239 -17.34 -13.10 11.30
CA ASN A 239 -16.21 -14.03 11.29
C ASN A 239 -15.38 -13.87 10.02
N THR A 240 -15.99 -13.74 8.84
CA THR A 240 -15.30 -13.49 7.58
C THR A 240 -14.58 -12.15 7.61
N LEU A 241 -15.24 -11.08 8.07
CA LEU A 241 -14.61 -9.78 8.28
C LEU A 241 -13.49 -9.85 9.33
N ARG A 242 -13.69 -10.56 10.44
CA ARG A 242 -12.65 -10.73 11.47
C ARG A 242 -11.46 -11.52 10.94
N GLN A 243 -11.69 -12.58 10.17
CA GLN A 243 -10.65 -13.38 9.54
C GLN A 243 -9.92 -12.57 8.48
N TRP A 244 -10.63 -11.85 7.62
CA TRP A 244 -10.05 -10.91 6.65
C TRP A 244 -9.22 -9.84 7.36
N HIS A 245 -9.78 -9.17 8.37
CA HIS A 245 -9.08 -8.13 9.12
C HIS A 245 -7.85 -8.73 9.78
N LYS A 246 -7.95 -9.90 10.43
CA LYS A 246 -6.80 -10.64 10.96
C LYS A 246 -5.76 -10.92 9.87
N ARG A 247 -6.15 -11.41 8.68
CA ARG A 247 -5.20 -11.67 7.57
C ARG A 247 -4.50 -10.40 7.08
N ARG A 248 -5.19 -9.26 7.08
CA ARG A 248 -4.70 -7.98 6.53
C ARG A 248 -3.95 -7.10 7.52
N THR A 249 -4.35 -7.11 8.81
CA THR A 249 -3.85 -6.17 9.83
C THR A 249 -3.05 -6.85 10.94
N THR A 250 -3.01 -8.19 11.00
CA THR A 250 -1.93 -8.82 11.78
C THR A 250 -0.62 -8.54 11.07
N ASN A 251 0.37 -8.03 11.80
CA ASN A 251 1.73 -7.75 11.36
C ASN A 251 2.41 -9.01 10.81
N ARG A 252 2.00 -9.45 9.62
CA ARG A 252 2.94 -10.03 8.68
C ARG A 252 3.50 -8.83 7.94
N THR A 253 4.76 -8.53 8.23
CA THR A 253 5.61 -7.72 7.36
C THR A 253 5.24 -8.03 5.92
N ILE A 254 4.81 -7.01 5.18
CA ILE A 254 4.53 -7.09 3.75
C ILE A 254 5.68 -7.85 3.09
N PRO A 255 5.42 -8.83 2.20
CA PRO A 255 6.49 -9.55 1.52
C PRO A 255 7.46 -8.57 0.85
N SER A 256 8.62 -8.35 1.47
CA SER A 256 9.70 -7.51 0.98
C SER A 256 10.51 -8.32 -0.04
N VAL A 257 11.39 -7.64 -0.80
CA VAL A 257 12.47 -8.33 -1.51
C VAL A 257 13.30 -9.20 -0.53
N ASP A 258 13.30 -8.84 0.75
CA ASP A 258 13.88 -9.61 1.84
C ASP A 258 13.17 -10.95 2.09
N ASP A 259 11.94 -11.17 1.62
CA ASP A 259 11.25 -12.46 1.80
C ASP A 259 11.56 -13.48 0.69
N PHE A 260 12.25 -13.08 -0.39
CA PHE A 260 12.70 -14.05 -1.39
C PHE A 260 13.96 -14.80 -0.93
N GLN A 261 13.88 -16.13 -0.90
CA GLN A 261 14.92 -17.05 -0.39
C GLN A 261 16.28 -16.98 -1.12
N ASN A 262 16.35 -16.32 -2.29
CA ASN A 262 17.55 -16.25 -3.12
C ASN A 262 18.10 -14.84 -3.31
N TYR A 263 17.49 -13.83 -2.69
CA TYR A 263 17.92 -12.43 -2.87
C TYR A 263 18.42 -11.86 -1.55
N LEU A 264 19.48 -11.06 -1.60
CA LEU A 264 20.07 -10.38 -0.45
C LEU A 264 20.22 -8.90 -0.80
N ARG A 265 19.56 -8.03 -0.04
CA ARG A 265 19.75 -6.59 -0.19
C ARG A 265 20.98 -6.18 0.60
N VAL A 266 21.98 -5.62 -0.10
CA VAL A 266 23.21 -5.13 0.50
C VAL A 266 23.33 -3.64 0.24
N ALA A 267 23.56 -2.87 1.29
CA ALA A 267 23.92 -1.46 1.23
C ALA A 267 25.44 -1.33 1.07
N PHE A 268 25.90 -0.41 0.23
CA PHE A 268 27.30 -0.03 0.10
C PHE A 268 27.49 1.36 0.69
N GLN A 269 28.45 1.47 1.60
CA GLN A 269 28.77 2.71 2.29
C GLN A 269 30.23 3.09 2.04
N GLU A 270 30.43 4.28 1.47
CA GLU A 270 31.74 4.87 1.22
C GLU A 270 31.92 6.15 2.05
N ILE A 271 33.15 6.47 2.45
CA ILE A 271 33.46 7.53 3.44
C ILE A 271 32.99 8.93 2.98
N ASN A 272 32.91 9.16 1.67
CA ASN A 272 32.60 10.47 1.07
C ASN A 272 31.34 10.47 0.20
N SER A 273 30.67 9.31 0.10
CA SER A 273 29.56 9.06 -0.82
C SER A 273 28.38 8.55 0.01
N GLY A 274 27.15 8.95 -0.31
CA GLY A 274 25.96 8.45 0.39
C GLY A 274 25.84 6.92 0.34
N CYS A 275 24.93 6.37 1.14
CA CYS A 275 24.64 4.93 1.14
C CYS A 275 23.89 4.54 -0.15
N THR A 276 24.37 3.53 -0.87
CA THR A 276 23.71 3.00 -2.09
C THR A 276 23.37 1.52 -1.92
N GLY A 277 22.12 1.12 -2.19
CA GLY A 277 21.68 -0.27 -2.02
C GLY A 277 21.59 -1.03 -3.35
N LYS A 278 21.96 -2.32 -3.36
CA LYS A 278 21.69 -3.25 -4.47
C LYS A 278 21.12 -4.56 -3.95
N THR A 279 20.24 -5.17 -4.75
CA THR A 279 19.73 -6.51 -4.51
C THR A 279 20.60 -7.51 -5.27
N LEU A 280 21.21 -8.43 -4.54
CA LEU A 280 22.11 -9.46 -5.06
C LEU A 280 21.41 -10.81 -5.08
N LEU A 281 21.70 -11.65 -6.09
CA LEU A 281 21.27 -13.04 -6.10
C LEU A 281 22.28 -13.86 -5.30
N VAL A 282 21.88 -14.34 -4.11
CA VAL A 282 22.74 -15.08 -3.18
C VAL A 282 22.03 -16.38 -2.80
N ARG A 283 22.64 -17.52 -3.11
CA ARG A 283 22.09 -18.85 -2.78
C ARG A 283 22.30 -19.17 -1.28
N PRO A 284 21.52 -20.10 -0.67
CA PRO A 284 21.55 -20.38 0.77
C PRO A 284 22.90 -20.83 1.36
N TYR A 285 23.82 -21.32 0.53
CA TYR A 285 25.12 -21.87 0.95
C TYR A 285 26.32 -21.03 0.48
N ILE A 286 26.07 -19.83 -0.03
CA ILE A 286 27.13 -18.88 -0.39
C ILE A 286 27.71 -18.30 0.91
N THR A 287 29.04 -18.27 1.00
CA THR A 287 29.76 -17.75 2.16
C THR A 287 29.81 -16.23 2.16
N THR A 288 30.12 -15.61 3.29
CA THR A 288 30.32 -14.15 3.38
C THR A 288 31.46 -13.69 2.48
N GLU A 289 32.53 -14.47 2.32
CA GLU A 289 33.63 -14.21 1.39
C GLU A 289 33.12 -14.08 -0.07
N ASP A 290 32.35 -15.06 -0.53
CA ASP A 290 31.77 -15.05 -1.87
C ASP A 290 30.79 -13.87 -2.06
N VAL A 291 30.01 -13.53 -1.02
CA VAL A 291 29.13 -12.35 -1.06
C VAL A 291 29.94 -11.06 -1.13
N CYS A 292 31.06 -10.93 -0.41
CA CYS A 292 31.96 -9.79 -0.51
C CYS A 292 32.52 -9.65 -1.93
N GLN A 293 32.88 -10.75 -2.59
CA GLN A 293 33.34 -10.74 -3.99
C GLN A 293 32.23 -10.26 -4.95
N LEU A 294 30.99 -10.76 -4.76
CA LEU A 294 29.83 -10.29 -5.52
C LEU A 294 29.56 -8.79 -5.29
N CYS A 295 29.72 -8.32 -4.06
CA CYS A 295 29.59 -6.90 -3.74
C CYS A 295 30.67 -6.08 -4.46
N ALA A 296 31.94 -6.49 -4.41
CA ALA A 296 33.03 -5.81 -5.09
C ALA A 296 32.78 -5.65 -6.61
N GLU A 297 32.32 -6.72 -7.27
CA GLU A 297 31.98 -6.69 -8.70
C GLU A 297 30.79 -5.77 -8.98
N LYS A 298 29.70 -5.91 -8.19
CA LYS A 298 28.45 -5.18 -8.44
C LYS A 298 28.55 -3.70 -8.11
N PHE A 299 29.26 -3.35 -7.04
CA PHE A 299 29.49 -1.96 -6.64
C PHE A 299 30.70 -1.33 -7.34
N LYS A 300 31.51 -2.12 -8.06
CA LYS A 300 32.73 -1.68 -8.77
C LYS A 300 33.70 -1.00 -7.80
N VAL A 301 34.01 -1.69 -6.71
CA VAL A 301 34.84 -1.17 -5.62
C VAL A 301 36.32 -1.37 -5.93
N ASP A 302 37.10 -0.31 -5.76
CA ASP A 302 38.56 -0.38 -5.82
C ASP A 302 39.13 -0.94 -4.52
N ASN A 303 40.06 -1.89 -4.62
CA ASN A 303 40.70 -2.59 -3.49
C ASN A 303 39.69 -3.31 -2.56
N PRO A 304 39.09 -4.41 -3.02
CA PRO A 304 38.03 -5.13 -2.29
C PRO A 304 38.49 -5.68 -0.93
N GLU A 305 39.79 -5.91 -0.76
CA GLU A 305 40.38 -6.44 0.49
C GLU A 305 40.22 -5.51 1.69
N ASN A 306 39.95 -4.23 1.45
CA ASN A 306 39.71 -3.25 2.52
C ASN A 306 38.25 -3.21 3.01
N PHE A 307 37.37 -4.01 2.42
CA PHE A 307 35.93 -3.99 2.68
C PHE A 307 35.44 -5.35 3.17
N SER A 308 34.47 -5.32 4.07
CA SER A 308 33.82 -6.50 4.61
C SER A 308 32.32 -6.29 4.68
N LEU A 309 31.57 -7.40 4.76
CA LEU A 309 30.14 -7.37 5.01
C LEU A 309 29.88 -7.24 6.51
N PHE A 310 29.02 -6.31 6.86
CA PHE A 310 28.55 -6.06 8.22
C PHE A 310 27.04 -6.27 8.29
N LEU A 311 26.59 -6.66 9.46
CA LEU A 311 25.19 -6.74 9.85
C LEU A 311 24.92 -5.61 10.84
N PHE A 312 23.95 -4.75 10.50
CA PHE A 312 23.50 -3.67 11.37
C PHE A 312 22.13 -4.01 11.95
N ILE A 313 22.04 -4.12 13.27
CA ILE A 313 20.82 -4.49 14.03
C ILE A 313 20.79 -3.67 15.31
N ASP A 314 19.64 -3.06 15.63
CA ASP A 314 19.42 -2.34 16.89
C ASP A 314 20.56 -1.35 17.25
N ASP A 315 20.98 -0.54 16.27
CA ASP A 315 22.08 0.43 16.37
C ASP A 315 23.48 -0.18 16.63
N THR A 316 23.63 -1.49 16.54
CA THR A 316 24.90 -2.20 16.67
C THR A 316 25.43 -2.69 15.33
N TRP A 317 26.75 -2.67 15.17
CA TRP A 317 27.46 -3.17 13.99
C TRP A 317 28.18 -4.46 14.32
N GLN A 318 27.90 -5.51 13.56
CA GLN A 318 28.62 -6.78 13.65
C GLN A 318 29.29 -7.09 12.31
N GLN A 319 30.61 -7.28 12.32
CA GLN A 319 31.30 -7.82 11.15
C GLN A 319 30.99 -9.31 11.00
N LEU A 320 30.62 -9.73 9.79
CA LEU A 320 30.38 -11.13 9.50
C LEU A 320 31.71 -11.83 9.19
N THR A 321 31.93 -13.00 9.77
CA THR A 321 33.11 -13.81 9.49
C THR A 321 32.99 -14.46 8.11
N GLU A 322 34.12 -14.72 7.46
CA GLU A 322 34.17 -15.20 6.07
C GLU A 322 33.43 -16.54 5.87
N ASP A 323 33.43 -17.39 6.89
CA ASP A 323 32.81 -18.73 6.92
C ASP A 323 31.31 -18.73 7.26
N THR A 324 30.72 -17.56 7.51
CA THR A 324 29.28 -17.44 7.76
C THR A 324 28.47 -17.45 6.46
N TYR A 325 27.17 -17.69 6.59
CA TYR A 325 26.23 -17.76 5.46
C TYR A 325 25.19 -16.64 5.61
N PRO A 326 25.33 -15.50 4.90
CA PRO A 326 24.43 -14.35 5.06
C PRO A 326 22.95 -14.69 4.87
N GLN A 327 22.63 -15.63 3.98
CA GLN A 327 21.25 -16.08 3.77
C GLN A 327 20.69 -16.89 4.94
N LYS A 328 21.52 -17.68 5.64
CA LYS A 328 21.07 -18.39 6.86
C LYS A 328 20.82 -17.41 7.99
N ILE A 329 21.69 -16.41 8.15
CA ILE A 329 21.53 -15.34 9.13
C ILE A 329 20.23 -14.57 8.87
N LYS A 330 19.98 -14.20 7.61
CA LYS A 330 18.74 -13.56 7.18
C LYS A 330 17.51 -14.42 7.52
N ALA A 331 17.53 -15.72 7.18
CA ALA A 331 16.43 -16.63 7.48
C ALA A 331 16.19 -16.79 8.99
N GLU A 332 17.26 -16.84 9.80
CA GLU A 332 17.17 -16.92 11.25
C GLU A 332 16.53 -15.66 11.84
N LEU A 333 16.97 -14.47 11.41
CA LEU A 333 16.41 -13.18 11.86
C LEU A 333 14.93 -13.06 11.50
N HIS A 334 14.52 -13.49 10.32
CA HIS A 334 13.10 -13.54 9.93
C HIS A 334 12.28 -14.58 10.69
N SER A 335 12.90 -15.65 11.19
CA SER A 335 12.21 -16.70 11.95
C SER A 335 11.90 -16.32 13.41
N ARG A 336 12.42 -15.19 13.89
CA ARG A 336 12.24 -14.73 15.28
C ARG A 336 10.80 -14.28 15.54
N PRO A 337 10.25 -14.53 16.75
CA PRO A 337 8.88 -14.14 17.10
C PRO A 337 8.67 -12.62 17.18
N GLN A 338 9.75 -11.84 17.31
CA GLN A 338 9.74 -10.38 17.20
C GLN A 338 10.59 -9.98 15.98
N PRO A 339 10.00 -9.37 14.94
CA PRO A 339 10.76 -8.92 13.77
C PRO A 339 11.67 -7.76 14.17
N GLN A 340 12.98 -7.96 14.02
CA GLN A 340 14.00 -6.92 14.19
C GLN A 340 14.33 -6.32 12.82
N VAL A 341 14.50 -5.01 12.75
CA VAL A 341 14.98 -4.35 11.52
C VAL A 341 16.48 -4.60 11.43
N PHE A 342 16.92 -5.16 10.30
CA PHE A 342 18.33 -5.45 10.07
C PHE A 342 18.75 -5.06 8.65
N HIS A 343 20.02 -4.70 8.50
CA HIS A 343 20.61 -4.34 7.21
C HIS A 343 21.96 -5.00 7.01
N PHE A 344 22.18 -5.60 5.84
CA PHE A 344 23.51 -6.02 5.41
C PHE A 344 24.20 -4.83 4.72
N VAL A 345 25.41 -4.51 5.17
CA VAL A 345 26.16 -3.34 4.72
C VAL A 345 27.59 -3.72 4.38
N TYR A 346 27.98 -3.52 3.14
CA TYR A 346 29.36 -3.65 2.66
C TYR A 346 30.09 -2.31 2.85
N LYS A 347 31.07 -2.28 3.77
CA LYS A 347 31.83 -1.07 4.13
C LYS A 347 33.29 -1.39 4.44
N ARG A 348 34.13 -0.36 4.55
CA ARG A 348 35.55 -0.54 4.89
C ARG A 348 35.74 -1.07 6.31
N ILE A 349 36.71 -1.96 6.48
CA ILE A 349 37.06 -2.58 7.77
C ILE A 349 37.57 -1.52 8.78
N ASN A 350 38.24 -0.46 8.28
CA ASN A 350 38.89 0.57 9.10
C ASN A 350 38.22 1.96 9.03
N SER A 351 36.95 2.07 8.65
CA SER A 351 36.26 3.36 8.68
C SER A 351 35.63 3.61 10.06
N ASP A 352 36.45 3.98 11.04
CA ASP A 352 36.00 4.69 12.24
C ASP A 352 36.03 6.20 11.96
N PRO A 353 34.88 6.90 12.01
CA PRO A 353 34.87 8.34 12.27
C PRO A 353 34.95 8.65 13.79
N TYR A 354 34.83 7.63 14.65
CA TYR A 354 34.85 7.77 16.10
C TYR A 354 35.69 6.68 16.74
N GLY A 355 36.99 6.93 16.87
CA GLY A 355 37.82 6.19 17.80
C GLY A 355 37.30 6.40 19.22
N ALA A 356 36.49 5.46 19.72
CA ALA A 356 36.37 5.27 21.15
C ALA A 356 37.66 4.60 21.63
N ILE A 357 38.64 5.42 21.99
CA ILE A 357 39.74 5.01 22.85
C ILE A 357 39.09 4.55 24.16
N PHE A 358 38.88 3.25 24.33
CA PHE A 358 38.75 2.67 25.66
C PHE A 358 40.15 2.66 26.27
N GLN A 359 40.53 3.78 26.91
CA GLN A 359 41.62 3.80 27.87
C GLN A 359 41.22 2.88 29.02
N ASN A 360 41.83 1.69 29.03
CA ASN A 360 42.04 0.93 30.25
C ASN A 360 42.91 1.79 31.18
N ASP A 361 42.32 2.35 32.22
CA ASP A 361 43.04 2.75 33.43
C ASP A 361 42.19 2.44 34.68
N ASN A 362 42.48 1.24 35.21
CA ASN A 362 42.63 0.84 36.61
C ASN A 362 41.83 1.47 37.77
N HIS A 363 41.38 0.52 38.60
CA HIS A 363 41.28 0.54 40.08
C HIS A 363 40.09 1.23 40.75
N GLY A 364 39.26 0.41 41.40
CA GLY A 364 38.37 0.82 42.48
C GLY A 364 37.55 -0.35 43.02
N TYR A 365 38.02 -0.95 44.12
CA TYR A 365 37.38 -1.97 44.94
C TYR A 365 35.88 -1.69 45.24
N ILE A 366 35.09 -2.73 45.49
CA ILE A 366 34.55 -3.08 46.82
C ILE A 366 33.63 -4.33 46.72
N SER A 367 34.02 -5.35 47.49
CA SER A 367 33.33 -6.52 48.07
C SER A 367 32.12 -7.15 47.39
#